data_AF-A0A2D6HAR9-F1
#
_entry.id   AF-A0A2D6HAR9-F1
#
_cell.length_a   1.000
_cell.length_b   1.000
_cell.length_c   1.000
_cell.angle_alpha   90.00
_cell.angle_beta   90.00
_cell.angle_gamma   90.00
#
_symmetry.space_group_name_H-M   'P 1'
#
loop_
_entity.id
_entity.type
_entity.pdbx_description
1 polymer ?
#
loop_
_entity_poly.entity_id
_entity_poly.type
_entity_poly.pdbx_seq_one_letter_code
_entity_poly.pdbx_strand_id
1 'polypeptide(L)'
;MSTCALRLALLLPARAPLTARDIGGERRLELAVSIETGDEALPLGNGLTGGLLWGSGDTIRPSLDRGDLWDERLPSLHEEGNWNWNTIRRLVAQGDQAEISRFLDAPCNELAPTKLSGGPLEITLDPSHRARSFHLDLEQATAPVELGNGRPQCFLDARRPVALVDGRHHQP
;
A
#
# COMPACT_ATOMS: atom_id res chain seq x y z
N MET A 1 -13.44 45.07 -29.50
CA MET A 1 -13.33 43.59 -29.52
C MET A 1 -11.89 43.25 -29.22
N SER A 2 -11.57 42.94 -27.96
CA SER A 2 -10.21 42.58 -27.51
C SER A 2 -10.30 41.22 -26.85
N THR A 3 -9.72 40.21 -27.48
CA THR A 3 -9.75 38.82 -27.07
C THR A 3 -8.63 38.59 -26.05
N CYS A 4 -8.98 38.44 -24.79
CA CYS A 4 -8.03 38.14 -23.71
C CYS A 4 -7.78 36.63 -23.69
N ALA A 5 -6.60 36.20 -24.14
CA ALA A 5 -6.20 34.79 -24.14
C ALA A 5 -5.77 34.37 -22.72
N LEU A 6 -6.61 33.59 -22.04
CA LEU A 6 -6.33 33.00 -20.74
C LEU A 6 -5.38 31.80 -20.94
N ARG A 7 -4.09 31.97 -20.61
CA ARG A 7 -3.12 30.87 -20.53
C ARG A 7 -3.32 30.14 -19.21
N LEU A 8 -3.91 28.94 -19.27
CA LEU A 8 -3.97 28.00 -18.16
C LEU A 8 -2.57 27.35 -18.00
N ALA A 9 -1.78 27.83 -17.05
CA ALA A 9 -0.55 27.17 -16.66
C ALA A 9 -0.90 26.04 -15.68
N LEU A 10 -0.82 24.78 -16.14
CA LEU A 10 -0.79 23.63 -15.24
C LEU A 10 0.53 23.68 -14.45
N LEU A 11 0.48 24.20 -13.23
CA LEU A 11 1.53 23.95 -12.24
C LEU A 11 1.38 22.50 -11.77
N LEU A 12 2.19 21.59 -12.33
CA LEU A 12 2.51 20.35 -11.62
C LEU A 12 3.26 20.75 -10.34
N PRO A 13 2.80 20.36 -9.14
CA PRO A 13 3.62 20.50 -7.95
C PRO A 13 4.89 19.67 -8.16
N ALA A 14 6.04 20.33 -8.07
CA ALA A 14 7.32 19.65 -8.07
C ALA A 14 7.33 18.64 -6.92
N ARG A 15 7.40 17.34 -7.24
CA ARG A 15 7.65 16.29 -6.26
C ARG A 15 8.97 16.60 -5.57
N ALA A 16 8.92 16.94 -4.29
CA ALA A 16 10.12 17.02 -3.48
C ALA A 16 10.77 15.61 -3.46
N PRO A 17 12.09 15.49 -3.69
CA PRO A 17 12.74 14.20 -3.57
C PRO A 17 12.62 13.71 -2.12
N LEU A 18 12.06 12.52 -1.93
CA LEU A 18 12.10 11.81 -0.65
C LEU A 18 13.57 11.49 -0.36
N THR A 19 14.19 12.28 0.51
CA THR A 19 15.56 12.04 0.95
C THR A 19 15.51 11.23 2.24
N ALA A 20 15.65 9.91 2.11
CA ALA A 20 15.94 9.04 3.24
C ALA A 20 17.33 9.43 3.79
N ARG A 21 17.37 10.04 4.98
CA ARG A 21 18.62 10.28 5.71
C ARG A 21 18.83 9.15 6.70
N ASP A 22 19.92 8.40 6.52
CA ASP A 22 20.45 7.50 7.53
C ASP A 22 21.14 8.35 8.61
N ILE A 23 20.48 8.49 9.75
CA ILE A 23 21.00 9.18 10.93
C ILE A 23 21.81 8.13 11.68
N GLY A 24 23.10 8.04 11.33
CA GLY A 24 23.97 6.91 11.66
C GLY A 24 23.76 6.27 13.04
N GLY A 25 23.60 4.94 13.03
CA GLY A 25 23.44 4.12 14.24
C GLY A 25 21.99 4.01 14.74
N GLU A 26 21.09 4.90 14.34
CA GLU A 26 19.67 4.82 14.67
C GLU A 26 18.94 4.00 13.61
N ARG A 27 18.21 2.95 14.01
CA ARG A 27 17.40 2.11 13.10
C ARG A 27 16.11 2.82 12.70
N ARG A 28 16.24 4.07 12.24
CA ARG A 28 15.13 4.97 12.00
C ARG A 28 15.25 5.65 10.65
N LEU A 29 14.17 5.57 9.88
CA LEU A 29 14.02 6.29 8.62
C LEU A 29 13.14 7.52 8.86
N GLU A 30 13.63 8.70 8.46
CA GLU A 30 12.83 9.92 8.44
C GLU A 30 12.52 10.33 7.01
N LEU A 31 11.26 10.65 6.76
CA LEU A 31 10.76 11.28 5.54
C LEU A 31 10.31 12.70 5.91
N ALA A 32 11.18 13.67 5.60
CA ALA A 32 10.92 15.09 5.84
C ALA A 32 10.08 15.64 4.68
N VAL A 33 8.74 15.58 4.78
CA VAL A 33 7.71 16.22 3.91
C VAL A 33 6.36 15.49 4.05
N SER A 34 5.36 15.90 3.27
CA SER A 34 4.16 15.14 2.96
C SER A 34 4.43 13.91 2.09
N ILE A 35 3.69 12.84 2.34
CA ILE A 35 3.66 11.63 1.51
C ILE A 35 2.29 11.59 0.84
N GLU A 36 2.24 11.89 -0.46
CA GLU A 36 0.97 12.13 -1.17
C GLU A 36 0.29 10.83 -1.62
N THR A 37 1.07 9.77 -1.87
CA THR A 37 0.56 8.51 -2.45
C THR A 37 0.91 7.30 -1.60
N GLY A 38 0.02 6.31 -1.56
CA GLY A 38 0.22 5.05 -0.84
C GLY A 38 1.47 4.28 -1.29
N ASP A 39 1.90 4.43 -2.54
CA ASP A 39 3.11 3.77 -3.08
C ASP A 39 4.41 4.26 -2.40
N GLU A 40 4.37 5.42 -1.74
CA GLU A 40 5.50 6.03 -1.02
C GLU A 40 5.33 5.94 0.51
N ALA A 41 4.27 5.27 0.98
CA ALA A 41 3.89 5.21 2.38
C ALA A 41 4.84 4.36 3.22
N LEU A 42 4.87 4.66 4.53
CA LEU A 42 5.65 3.88 5.48
C LEU A 42 4.98 2.53 5.76
N PRO A 43 5.68 1.40 5.55
CA PRO A 43 5.12 0.08 5.81
C PRO A 43 5.22 -0.30 7.29
N LEU A 44 4.15 -0.90 7.79
CA LEU A 44 4.09 -1.58 9.09
C LEU A 44 3.45 -2.96 8.91
N GLY A 45 3.82 -3.94 9.74
CA GLY A 45 3.18 -5.25 9.69
C GLY A 45 3.66 -6.25 10.73
N ASN A 46 2.86 -7.29 10.94
CA ASN A 46 3.14 -8.42 11.84
C ASN A 46 3.16 -9.78 11.10
N GLY A 47 3.23 -9.76 9.76
CA GLY A 47 3.21 -10.93 8.89
C GLY A 47 1.82 -11.29 8.36
N LEU A 48 0.78 -11.26 9.21
CA LEU A 48 -0.61 -11.48 8.75
C LEU A 48 -1.32 -10.17 8.43
N THR A 49 -1.19 -9.19 9.30
CA THR A 49 -1.76 -7.86 9.14
C THR A 49 -0.65 -6.89 8.75
N GLY A 50 -0.95 -6.02 7.80
CA GLY A 50 -0.07 -4.95 7.35
C GLY A 50 -0.82 -3.62 7.32
N GLY A 51 -0.08 -2.55 7.15
CA GLY A 51 -0.64 -1.23 6.96
C GLY A 51 0.40 -0.30 6.38
N LEU A 52 -0.09 0.72 5.70
CA LEU A 52 0.69 1.81 5.14
C LEU A 52 0.32 3.09 5.86
N LEU A 53 1.30 3.97 6.12
CA LEU A 53 1.07 5.28 6.70
C LEU A 53 1.60 6.39 5.79
N TRP A 54 0.71 7.29 5.39
CA TRP A 54 1.05 8.49 4.62
C TRP A 54 0.14 9.65 4.98
N GLY A 55 0.32 10.80 4.33
CA GLY A 55 -0.47 11.99 4.64
C GLY A 55 0.22 13.27 4.22
N SER A 56 -0.57 14.33 4.16
CA SER A 56 -0.12 15.66 3.77
C SER A 56 -0.95 16.73 4.48
N GLY A 57 -0.31 17.85 4.80
CA GLY A 57 -0.97 18.95 5.51
C GLY A 57 -1.55 18.50 6.85
N ASP A 58 -2.85 18.62 7.02
CA ASP A 58 -3.62 18.25 8.20
C ASP A 58 -4.29 16.87 8.06
N THR A 59 -3.90 16.06 7.08
CA THR A 59 -4.49 14.73 6.87
C THR A 59 -3.47 13.61 7.05
N ILE A 60 -3.84 12.57 7.80
CA ILE A 60 -3.09 11.32 7.95
C ILE A 60 -3.95 10.16 7.43
N ARG A 61 -3.31 9.24 6.72
CA ARG A 61 -3.93 8.08 6.08
C ARG A 61 -3.23 6.79 6.51
N PRO A 62 -3.69 6.12 7.58
CA PRO A 62 -3.33 4.74 7.84
C PRO A 62 -4.19 3.80 6.97
N SER A 63 -3.58 2.83 6.29
CA SER A 63 -4.30 1.69 5.73
C SER A 63 -4.24 0.48 6.67
N LEU A 64 -5.20 -0.43 6.50
CA LEU A 64 -5.19 -1.73 7.14
C LEU A 64 -5.38 -2.81 6.10
N ASP A 65 -4.45 -3.74 6.03
CA ASP A 65 -4.45 -4.85 5.08
C ASP A 65 -4.28 -6.17 5.81
N ARG A 66 -4.83 -7.24 5.22
CA ARG A 66 -4.62 -8.62 5.67
C ARG A 66 -4.03 -9.48 4.56
N GLY A 67 -3.14 -10.39 4.93
CA GLY A 67 -2.48 -11.33 4.02
C GLY A 67 -3.39 -12.45 3.55
N ASP A 68 -4.48 -12.73 4.28
CA ASP A 68 -5.48 -13.75 3.98
C ASP A 68 -6.77 -13.17 3.36
N LEU A 69 -6.76 -11.90 2.94
CA LEU A 69 -7.88 -11.30 2.23
C LEU A 69 -7.67 -11.41 0.72
N TRP A 70 -8.36 -12.36 0.10
CA TRP A 70 -8.25 -12.67 -1.33
C TRP A 70 -9.61 -12.72 -1.99
N ASP A 71 -9.64 -12.30 -3.25
CA ASP A 71 -10.68 -12.71 -4.18
C ASP A 71 -10.36 -14.14 -4.62
N GLU A 72 -11.23 -15.08 -4.30
CA GLU A 72 -11.03 -16.51 -4.55
C GLU A 72 -11.75 -17.02 -5.81
N ARG A 73 -12.32 -16.12 -6.62
CA ARG A 73 -13.02 -16.51 -7.85
C ARG A 73 -12.05 -17.19 -8.83
N LEU A 74 -12.34 -18.44 -9.17
CA LEU A 74 -11.56 -19.21 -10.13
C LEU A 74 -12.07 -18.97 -11.56
N PRO A 75 -11.16 -18.97 -12.56
CA PRO A 75 -11.54 -19.04 -13.96
C PRO A 75 -12.39 -20.29 -14.24
N SER A 76 -13.39 -20.14 -15.13
CA SER A 76 -14.33 -21.22 -15.47
C SER A 76 -13.66 -22.49 -16.01
N LEU A 77 -12.48 -22.36 -16.62
CA LEU A 77 -11.72 -23.49 -17.14
C LEU A 77 -11.28 -24.49 -16.05
N HIS A 78 -11.11 -24.04 -14.80
CA HIS A 78 -10.78 -24.93 -13.70
C HIS A 78 -11.93 -25.88 -13.30
N GLU A 79 -13.15 -25.61 -13.77
CA GLU A 79 -14.29 -26.50 -13.58
C GLU A 79 -14.31 -27.65 -14.61
N GLU A 80 -13.50 -27.57 -15.67
CA GLU A 80 -13.32 -28.68 -16.59
C GLU A 80 -12.59 -29.83 -15.87
N GLY A 81 -13.27 -30.96 -15.60
CA GLY A 81 -12.68 -32.12 -14.89
C GLY A 81 -11.49 -32.79 -15.60
N ASN A 82 -11.12 -32.31 -16.78
CA ASN A 82 -9.91 -32.67 -17.51
C ASN A 82 -8.69 -31.83 -17.08
N TRP A 83 -8.81 -30.84 -16.18
CA TRP A 83 -7.72 -30.01 -15.64
C TRP A 83 -6.80 -30.82 -14.72
N ASN A 84 -6.03 -31.72 -15.31
CA ASN A 84 -5.15 -32.61 -14.59
C ASN A 84 -3.91 -32.98 -15.41
N TRP A 85 -2.91 -33.52 -14.71
CA TRP A 85 -1.61 -33.84 -15.28
C TRP A 85 -1.68 -34.86 -16.43
N ASN A 86 -2.64 -35.79 -16.40
CA ASN A 86 -2.77 -36.79 -17.45
C ASN A 86 -3.21 -36.18 -18.79
N THR A 87 -4.09 -35.17 -18.75
CA THR A 87 -4.49 -34.41 -19.93
C THR A 87 -3.29 -33.70 -20.56
N ILE A 88 -2.48 -33.01 -19.75
CA ILE A 88 -1.28 -32.31 -20.23
C ILE A 88 -0.31 -33.29 -20.88
N ARG A 89 -0.01 -34.44 -20.23
CA ARG A 89 0.87 -35.47 -20.81
C ARG A 89 0.37 -35.97 -22.16
N ARG A 90 -0.94 -36.21 -22.29
CA ARG A 90 -1.56 -36.64 -23.56
C ARG A 90 -1.39 -35.59 -24.65
N LEU A 91 -1.71 -34.33 -24.36
CA LEU A 91 -1.60 -33.24 -25.33
C LEU A 91 -0.16 -33.02 -25.80
N VAL A 92 0.81 -33.07 -24.88
CA VAL A 92 2.24 -32.99 -25.20
C VAL A 92 2.68 -34.15 -26.09
N ALA A 93 2.27 -35.39 -25.78
CA ALA A 93 2.60 -36.56 -26.60
C ALA A 93 1.97 -36.49 -28.01
N GLN A 94 0.84 -35.79 -28.16
CA GLN A 94 0.16 -35.57 -29.43
C GLN A 94 0.72 -34.35 -30.20
N GLY A 95 1.57 -33.54 -29.58
CA GLY A 95 2.08 -32.30 -30.18
C GLY A 95 1.01 -31.23 -30.38
N ASP A 96 -0.12 -31.32 -29.66
CA ASP A 96 -1.28 -30.43 -29.84
C ASP A 96 -1.09 -29.09 -29.13
N GLN A 97 -0.26 -28.23 -29.72
CA GLN A 97 0.09 -26.93 -29.15
C GLN A 97 -1.10 -25.97 -29.07
N ALA A 98 -2.06 -26.07 -29.99
CA ALA A 98 -3.24 -25.23 -29.99
C ALA A 98 -4.10 -25.52 -28.75
N GLU A 99 -4.32 -26.80 -28.47
CA GLU A 99 -5.08 -27.19 -27.28
C GLU A 99 -4.30 -26.93 -26.00
N ILE A 100 -2.97 -27.12 -25.98
CA ILE A 100 -2.12 -26.74 -24.83
C ILE A 100 -2.26 -25.24 -24.53
N SER A 101 -2.22 -24.37 -25.54
CA SER A 101 -2.33 -22.92 -25.33
C SER A 101 -3.75 -22.52 -24.92
N ARG A 102 -4.79 -23.12 -25.50
CA ARG A 102 -6.18 -22.97 -25.04
C ARG A 102 -6.33 -23.38 -23.57
N PHE A 103 -5.65 -24.45 -23.18
CA PHE A 103 -5.74 -24.99 -21.83
C PHE A 103 -4.93 -24.13 -20.84
N LEU A 104 -3.64 -23.91 -21.05
CA LEU A 104 -2.76 -23.32 -20.04
C LEU A 104 -2.56 -21.81 -20.15
N ASP A 105 -2.53 -21.28 -21.38
CA ASP A 105 -2.18 -19.87 -21.60
C ASP A 105 -3.42 -18.97 -21.61
N ALA A 106 -4.50 -19.41 -22.26
CA ALA A 106 -5.71 -18.61 -22.39
C ALA A 106 -6.29 -18.17 -21.02
N PRO A 107 -6.34 -19.02 -19.97
CA PRO A 107 -6.80 -18.62 -18.64
C PRO A 107 -5.98 -17.52 -17.97
N CYS A 108 -4.70 -17.35 -18.36
CA CYS A 108 -3.87 -16.27 -17.82
C CYS A 108 -4.39 -14.88 -18.23
N ASN A 109 -5.27 -14.80 -19.23
CA ASN A 109 -5.93 -13.57 -19.66
C ASN A 109 -7.33 -13.39 -19.01
N GLU A 110 -7.78 -14.36 -18.21
CA GLU A 110 -9.02 -14.26 -17.45
C GLU A 110 -8.77 -13.64 -16.07
N LEU A 111 -9.85 -13.28 -15.37
CA LEU A 111 -9.78 -12.80 -14.00
C LEU A 111 -9.30 -13.94 -13.10
N ALA A 112 -8.06 -13.83 -12.62
CA ALA A 112 -7.49 -14.73 -11.62
C ALA A 112 -7.75 -14.20 -10.20
N PRO A 113 -7.68 -15.08 -9.18
CA PRO A 113 -7.64 -14.68 -7.78
C PRO A 113 -6.60 -13.59 -7.53
N THR A 114 -7.00 -12.52 -6.83
CA THR A 114 -6.10 -11.41 -6.48
C THR A 114 -6.19 -11.08 -4.99
N LYS A 115 -5.09 -10.62 -4.41
CA LYS A 115 -5.10 -10.10 -3.04
C LYS A 115 -5.91 -8.81 -3.02
N LEU A 116 -6.90 -8.75 -2.13
CA LEU A 116 -7.69 -7.55 -1.89
C LEU A 116 -6.99 -6.67 -0.85
N SER A 117 -6.99 -5.35 -1.06
CA SER A 117 -6.52 -4.38 -0.07
C SER A 117 -7.68 -3.93 0.81
N GLY A 118 -7.41 -3.68 2.11
CA GLY A 118 -8.41 -3.08 3.00
C GLY A 118 -8.52 -1.56 2.87
N GLY A 119 -7.57 -0.92 2.17
CA GLY A 119 -7.61 0.49 1.82
C GLY A 119 -7.30 1.45 2.97
N PRO A 120 -7.16 2.76 2.67
CA PRO A 120 -6.92 3.78 3.67
C PRO A 120 -8.16 4.16 4.46
N LEU A 121 -7.94 4.49 5.74
CA LEU A 121 -8.77 5.41 6.48
C LEU A 121 -8.21 6.83 6.29
N GLU A 122 -9.07 7.82 6.05
CA GLU A 122 -8.65 9.22 6.00
C GLU A 122 -9.01 9.92 7.30
N ILE A 123 -8.02 10.47 7.98
CA ILE A 123 -8.19 11.20 9.24
C ILE A 123 -7.75 12.65 9.00
N THR A 124 -8.72 13.55 8.96
CA THR A 124 -8.47 15.00 8.95
C THR A 124 -8.32 15.51 10.37
N LEU A 125 -7.19 16.13 10.65
CA LEU A 125 -6.86 16.77 11.92
C LEU A 125 -7.25 18.25 11.88
N ASP A 126 -7.22 18.89 13.05
CA ASP A 126 -7.33 20.35 13.09
C ASP A 126 -6.16 20.99 12.31
N PRO A 127 -6.38 22.07 11.53
CA PRO A 127 -5.34 22.69 10.71
C PRO A 127 -4.10 23.21 11.47
N SER A 128 -4.16 23.34 12.79
CA SER A 128 -2.99 23.64 13.64
C SER A 128 -2.06 22.44 13.84
N HIS A 129 -2.53 21.21 13.59
CA HIS A 129 -1.81 19.94 13.77
C HIS A 129 -1.29 19.39 12.44
N ARG A 130 -0.63 20.23 11.63
CA ARG A 130 -0.08 19.79 10.34
C ARG A 130 1.08 18.81 10.53
N ALA A 131 1.10 17.76 9.73
CA ALA A 131 2.21 16.82 9.61
C ALA A 131 3.46 17.52 9.08
N ARG A 132 4.58 17.34 9.79
CA ARG A 132 5.89 17.92 9.48
C ARG A 132 6.89 16.89 8.98
N SER A 133 6.92 15.72 9.60
CA SER A 133 7.70 14.58 9.12
C SER A 133 7.10 13.25 9.56
N PHE A 134 7.36 12.21 8.77
CA PHE A 134 6.98 10.84 9.03
C PHE A 134 8.23 10.04 9.36
N HIS A 135 8.12 9.13 10.33
CA HIS A 135 9.24 8.33 10.80
C HIS A 135 8.86 6.87 10.79
N LEU A 136 9.80 6.00 10.42
CA LEU A 136 9.69 4.56 10.61
C LEU A 136 10.80 4.12 11.57
N ASP A 137 10.41 3.69 12.75
CA ASP A 137 11.28 3.17 13.80
C ASP A 137 11.33 1.64 13.71
N LEU A 138 12.44 1.11 13.21
CA LEU A 138 12.62 -0.33 13.02
C LEU A 138 12.99 -1.06 14.32
N GLU A 139 13.36 -0.35 15.38
CA GLU A 139 13.64 -0.95 16.68
C GLU A 139 12.33 -1.17 17.45
N GLN A 140 11.45 -0.18 17.45
CA GLN A 140 10.16 -0.24 18.13
C GLN A 140 9.02 -0.80 17.26
N ALA A 141 9.25 -0.94 15.95
CA ALA A 141 8.23 -1.32 14.96
C ALA A 141 7.01 -0.37 14.96
N THR A 142 7.29 0.94 15.02
CA THR A 142 6.26 2.00 15.02
C THR A 142 6.51 3.02 13.92
N ALA A 143 5.45 3.73 13.52
CA ALA A 143 5.53 4.85 12.58
C ALA A 143 4.98 6.14 13.22
N PRO A 144 5.81 6.92 13.92
CA PRO A 144 5.42 8.21 14.45
C PRO A 144 5.33 9.31 13.39
N VAL A 145 4.39 10.23 13.59
CA VAL A 145 4.19 11.43 12.76
C VAL A 145 4.43 12.67 13.62
N GLU A 146 5.37 13.51 13.23
CA GLU A 146 5.62 14.79 13.89
C GLU A 146 4.55 15.79 13.47
N LEU A 147 3.74 16.27 14.40
CA LEU A 147 2.72 17.29 14.15
C LEU A 147 3.11 18.63 14.76
N GLY A 148 2.47 19.72 14.30
CA GLY A 148 2.43 21.04 14.96
C GLY A 148 2.72 20.99 16.47
N ASN A 149 1.92 20.20 17.15
CA ASN A 149 1.92 19.86 18.55
C ASN A 149 1.55 18.37 18.70
N GLY A 150 2.32 17.65 19.51
CA GLY A 150 2.13 16.20 19.70
C GLY A 150 2.77 15.35 18.60
N ARG A 151 2.78 14.05 18.85
CA ARG A 151 3.47 13.06 18.02
C ARG A 151 2.73 11.73 18.05
N PRO A 152 1.60 11.61 17.34
CA PRO A 152 0.91 10.34 17.24
C PRO A 152 1.78 9.30 16.53
N GLN A 153 1.48 8.04 16.78
CA GLN A 153 2.15 6.91 16.14
C GLN A 153 1.18 5.82 15.75
N CYS A 154 1.48 5.17 14.63
CA CYS A 154 0.82 3.94 14.22
C CYS A 154 1.69 2.73 14.57
N PHE A 155 1.07 1.64 14.99
CA PHE A 155 1.73 0.34 15.09
C PHE A 155 0.72 -0.80 14.92
N LEU A 156 1.24 -1.99 14.59
CA LEU A 156 0.47 -3.22 14.57
C LEU A 156 0.91 -4.12 15.74
N ASP A 157 -0.05 -4.70 16.44
CA ASP A 157 0.24 -5.65 17.52
C ASP A 157 0.97 -6.87 16.94
N ALA A 158 2.09 -7.25 17.55
CA ALA A 158 2.94 -8.31 17.02
C ALA A 158 2.28 -9.71 16.97
N ARG A 159 1.18 -9.92 17.71
CA ARG A 159 0.55 -11.24 17.90
C ARG A 159 -0.93 -11.25 17.55
N ARG A 160 -1.56 -10.09 17.48
CA ARG A 160 -3.00 -9.93 17.24
C ARG A 160 -3.24 -9.13 15.96
N PRO A 161 -4.34 -9.40 15.23
CA PRO A 161 -4.69 -8.66 14.02
C PRO A 161 -5.32 -7.30 14.38
N VAL A 162 -4.57 -6.45 15.08
CA VAL A 162 -5.01 -5.14 15.59
C VAL A 162 -3.97 -4.09 15.21
N ALA A 163 -4.43 -2.99 14.62
CA ALA A 163 -3.65 -1.78 14.43
C ALA A 163 -4.14 -0.71 15.43
N LEU A 164 -3.21 0.08 15.96
CA LEU A 164 -3.52 1.20 16.84
C LEU A 164 -2.89 2.48 16.31
N VAL A 165 -3.65 3.57 16.37
CA VAL A 165 -3.15 4.94 16.26
C VAL A 165 -3.21 5.53 17.65
N ASP A 166 -2.06 5.75 18.28
CA ASP A 166 -1.94 6.34 19.62
C ASP A 166 -1.48 7.80 19.50
N GLY A 167 -2.26 8.72 20.07
CA GLY A 167 -1.92 10.14 20.18
C GLY A 167 -1.62 10.48 21.63
N ARG A 168 -0.39 10.23 22.10
CA ARG A 168 -0.01 10.68 23.44
C ARG A 168 0.20 12.19 23.44
N HIS A 169 -0.62 12.89 24.20
CA HIS A 169 -0.37 14.28 24.57
C HIS A 169 0.75 14.28 25.61
N HIS A 170 1.99 14.57 25.19
CA HIS A 170 3.06 14.83 26.15
C HIS A 170 2.76 16.20 26.79
N GLN A 171 2.17 16.22 27.99
CA GLN A 171 2.23 17.41 28.84
C GLN A 171 3.58 17.37 29.58
N PRO A 172 4.33 18.50 29.59
CA PRO A 172 5.59 18.61 30.33
C PRO A 172 5.38 18.51 31.85
#